data_AF-A0A061N356-F1
#
_entry.id   AF-A0A061N356-F1
#
_cell.length_a   1.000
_cell.length_b   1.000
_cell.length_c   1.000
_cell.angle_alpha   90.00
_cell.angle_beta   90.00
_cell.angle_gamma   90.00
#
_symmetry.space_group_name_H-M   'P 1'
#
loop_
_entity.id
_entity.type
_entity.pdbx_description
1 polymer ?
#
loop_
_entity_poly.entity_id
_entity_poly.type
_entity_poly.pdbx_seq_one_letter_code
_entity_poly.pdbx_strand_id
1 'polypeptide(L)'
;MVSHFIAIQSSYVQGKRIGWHSINEDEMDKGHIRSFLIRYKQACGNVHLGIHKLKTDSRLKRSIAEKDKFFEDVIFTSDIDEFINIAKRDGELTADDIARFILSMLPVSHLKLQKLIYLSYARYLKKTGKKIIQRTDCCIHLWPCCRVCFQRI
;
A
#
# COMPACT_ATOMS: atom_id res chain seq x y z
N MET A 1 19.83 -10.04 -25.77
CA MET A 1 19.54 -10.04 -24.32
C MET A 1 18.59 -8.90 -24.01
N VAL A 2 17.50 -9.17 -23.30
CA VAL A 2 16.45 -8.20 -22.95
C VAL A 2 16.65 -7.76 -21.50
N SER A 3 16.57 -6.44 -21.22
CA SER A 3 16.65 -5.90 -19.86
C SER A 3 15.26 -5.59 -19.32
N HIS A 4 14.87 -6.25 -18.24
CA HIS A 4 13.62 -6.04 -17.52
C HIS A 4 13.87 -5.10 -16.35
N PHE A 5 13.08 -4.03 -16.28
CA PHE A 5 12.96 -3.21 -15.09
C PHE A 5 11.71 -3.66 -14.33
N ILE A 6 11.89 -3.93 -13.05
CA ILE A 6 10.83 -4.45 -12.20
C ILE A 6 10.79 -3.62 -10.92
N ALA A 7 9.63 -3.06 -10.60
CA ALA A 7 9.36 -2.44 -9.30
C ALA A 7 8.35 -3.30 -8.53
N ILE A 8 8.70 -3.76 -7.34
CA ILE A 8 7.88 -4.67 -6.54
C ILE A 8 7.42 -4.00 -5.26
N GLN A 9 6.19 -4.33 -4.88
CA GLN A 9 5.62 -4.04 -3.57
C GLN A 9 4.78 -5.22 -3.08
N SER A 10 4.72 -5.41 -1.77
CA SER A 10 3.73 -6.29 -1.16
C SER A 10 2.40 -5.55 -1.01
N SER A 11 1.34 -6.08 -1.61
CA SER A 11 -0.02 -5.63 -1.32
C SER A 11 -0.57 -6.40 -0.13
N TYR A 12 -0.69 -5.70 1.00
CA TYR A 12 -1.16 -6.28 2.26
C TYR A 12 -2.67 -6.52 2.23
N VAL A 13 -3.43 -5.62 1.60
CA VAL A 13 -4.87 -5.77 1.43
C VAL A 13 -5.23 -7.03 0.65
N GLN A 14 -4.42 -7.39 -0.36
CA GLN A 14 -4.66 -8.58 -1.18
C GLN A 14 -3.89 -9.82 -0.71
N GLY A 15 -2.93 -9.67 0.20
CA GLY A 15 -2.01 -10.75 0.60
C GLY A 15 -1.12 -11.25 -0.54
N LYS A 16 -0.79 -10.38 -1.51
CA LYS A 16 -0.05 -10.76 -2.72
C LYS A 16 1.09 -9.80 -3.01
N ARG A 17 2.11 -10.27 -3.73
CA ARG A 17 3.19 -9.41 -4.22
C ARG A 17 2.84 -8.91 -5.62
N ILE A 18 2.90 -7.60 -5.81
CA ILE A 18 2.63 -6.96 -7.10
C ILE A 18 3.92 -6.39 -7.67
N GLY A 19 4.07 -6.50 -8.99
CA GLY A 19 5.22 -6.01 -9.72
C GLY A 19 4.79 -5.14 -10.89
N TRP A 20 5.35 -3.95 -11.00
CA TRP A 20 5.33 -3.19 -12.25
C TRP A 20 6.50 -3.63 -13.12
N HIS A 21 6.23 -3.98 -14.38
CA HIS A 21 7.23 -4.51 -15.32
C HIS A 21 7.30 -3.66 -16.58
N SER A 22 8.49 -3.15 -16.88
CA SER A 22 8.86 -2.49 -18.13
C SER A 22 10.05 -3.19 -18.80
N ILE A 23 10.12 -3.11 -20.13
CA ILE A 23 11.17 -3.72 -20.93
C ILE A 23 12.02 -2.62 -21.55
N ASN A 24 13.24 -2.44 -21.05
CA ASN A 24 14.20 -1.53 -21.67
C ASN A 24 14.89 -2.22 -22.83
N GLU A 25 14.47 -1.90 -24.05
CA GLU A 25 15.19 -2.27 -25.27
C GLU A 25 16.21 -1.21 -25.68
N ASP A 26 15.98 0.09 -25.41
CA ASP A 26 16.89 1.19 -25.75
C ASP A 26 16.87 2.36 -24.73
N GLU A 27 17.84 3.30 -24.86
CA GLU A 27 18.04 4.45 -23.95
C GLU A 27 16.82 5.36 -23.74
N MET A 28 15.85 5.34 -24.68
CA MET A 28 14.59 6.10 -24.60
C MET A 28 13.68 5.66 -23.44
N ASP A 29 13.82 4.44 -22.93
CA ASP A 29 12.89 3.89 -21.92
C ASP A 29 13.18 4.38 -20.48
N LYS A 30 14.28 5.13 -20.29
CA LYS A 30 14.56 5.86 -19.03
C LYS A 30 13.47 6.88 -18.71
N GLY A 31 12.84 7.47 -19.74
CA GLY A 31 11.74 8.42 -19.57
C GLY A 31 10.50 7.77 -18.96
N HIS A 32 10.16 6.57 -19.41
CA HIS A 32 8.99 5.84 -18.91
C HIS A 32 9.15 5.43 -17.45
N ILE A 33 10.31 4.86 -17.07
CA ILE A 33 10.64 4.53 -15.68
C ILE A 33 10.62 5.78 -14.79
N ARG A 34 11.20 6.90 -15.27
CA ARG A 34 11.19 8.16 -14.51
C ARG A 34 9.76 8.67 -14.30
N SER A 35 8.92 8.58 -15.33
CA SER A 35 7.50 8.98 -15.24
C SER A 35 6.75 8.12 -14.22
N PHE A 36 7.01 6.80 -14.20
CA PHE A 36 6.46 5.87 -13.22
C PHE A 36 6.87 6.27 -11.79
N LEU A 37 8.17 6.47 -11.53
CA LEU A 37 8.66 6.81 -10.19
C LEU A 37 8.09 8.14 -9.67
N ILE A 38 7.96 9.14 -10.56
CA ILE A 38 7.37 10.44 -10.22
C ILE A 38 5.88 10.28 -9.88
N ARG A 39 5.11 9.61 -10.75
CA ARG A 39 3.67 9.39 -10.55
C ARG A 39 3.41 8.58 -9.28
N TYR A 40 4.19 7.53 -9.06
CA TYR A 40 4.10 6.70 -7.86
C TYR A 40 4.37 7.52 -6.59
N LYS A 41 5.45 8.32 -6.57
CA LYS A 41 5.79 9.17 -5.42
C LYS A 41 4.71 10.22 -5.14
N GLN A 42 4.14 10.83 -6.17
CA GLN A 42 3.03 11.79 -6.03
C GLN A 42 1.77 11.13 -5.48
N ALA A 43 1.49 9.90 -5.89
CA ALA A 43 0.28 9.16 -5.54
C ALA A 43 0.34 8.50 -4.16
N CYS A 44 1.47 7.88 -3.82
CA CYS A 44 1.61 7.01 -2.64
C CYS A 44 2.54 7.60 -1.57
N GLY A 45 3.23 8.72 -1.85
CA GLY A 45 4.19 9.33 -0.93
C GLY A 45 5.56 8.62 -0.92
N ASN A 46 6.27 8.69 0.20
CA ASN A 46 7.60 8.09 0.38
C ASN A 46 7.51 6.58 0.73
N VAL A 47 6.88 5.79 -0.12
CA VAL A 47 6.84 4.33 0.02
C VAL A 47 8.04 3.72 -0.71
N HIS A 48 8.78 2.82 -0.04
CA HIS A 48 9.92 2.14 -0.63
C HIS A 48 9.43 1.04 -1.58
N LEU A 49 9.94 1.07 -2.81
CA LEU A 49 9.74 0.02 -3.81
C LEU A 49 10.98 -0.87 -3.87
N GLY A 50 10.79 -2.18 -3.98
CA GLY A 50 11.86 -3.10 -4.33
C GLY A 50 12.16 -3.00 -5.82
N ILE A 51 13.25 -2.33 -6.19
CA ILE A 51 13.63 -2.15 -7.59
C ILE A 51 14.62 -3.23 -7.99
N HIS A 52 14.30 -3.98 -9.05
CA HIS A 52 15.12 -5.04 -9.61
C HIS A 52 15.36 -4.80 -11.09
N LYS A 53 16.59 -5.07 -11.54
CA LYS A 53 16.94 -5.10 -12.96
C LYS A 53 17.43 -6.49 -13.31
N LEU A 54 16.70 -7.17 -14.19
CA LEU A 54 17.01 -8.54 -14.61
C LEU A 54 17.27 -8.56 -16.10
N LYS A 55 18.27 -9.31 -16.56
CA LYS A 55 18.45 -9.58 -17.99
C LYS A 55 17.97 -10.98 -18.31
N THR A 56 17.10 -11.16 -19.28
CA THR A 56 16.69 -12.50 -19.74
C THR A 56 16.82 -12.63 -21.26
N ASP A 57 16.66 -13.85 -21.76
CA ASP A 57 16.74 -14.15 -23.18
C ASP A 57 15.41 -13.92 -23.92
N SER A 58 14.35 -13.57 -23.18
CA SER A 58 12.99 -13.40 -23.72
C SER A 58 12.30 -12.15 -23.17
N ARG A 59 11.32 -11.62 -23.89
CA ARG A 59 10.48 -10.49 -23.42
C ARG A 59 9.37 -10.95 -22.46
N LEU A 60 9.14 -12.25 -22.36
CA LEU A 60 8.03 -12.82 -21.61
C LEU A 60 8.19 -12.64 -20.10
N LYS A 61 7.10 -12.37 -19.39
CA LYS A 61 7.10 -12.29 -17.92
C LYS A 61 7.53 -13.61 -17.27
N ARG A 62 7.23 -14.75 -17.91
CA ARG A 62 7.60 -16.08 -17.41
C ARG A 62 9.12 -16.30 -17.34
N SER A 63 9.90 -15.72 -18.25
CA SER A 63 11.37 -15.85 -18.22
C SER A 63 12.00 -15.19 -17.00
N ILE A 64 11.30 -14.24 -16.37
CA ILE A 64 11.72 -13.61 -15.11
C ILE A 64 11.66 -14.63 -13.98
N ALA A 65 10.52 -15.32 -13.82
CA ALA A 65 10.31 -16.32 -12.77
C ALA A 65 11.15 -17.59 -13.00
N GLU A 66 11.34 -18.01 -14.25
CA GLU A 66 12.23 -19.12 -14.61
C GLU A 66 13.70 -18.82 -14.25
N LYS A 67 14.13 -17.57 -14.41
CA LYS A 67 15.48 -17.13 -14.09
C LYS A 67 15.70 -16.91 -12.59
N ASP A 68 14.70 -16.38 -11.91
CA ASP A 68 14.76 -16.12 -10.47
C ASP A 68 13.41 -16.43 -9.82
N LYS A 69 13.41 -17.49 -9.00
CA LYS A 69 12.23 -17.97 -8.28
C LYS A 69 11.66 -16.95 -7.29
N PHE A 70 12.43 -15.93 -6.91
CA PHE A 70 11.92 -14.81 -6.12
C PHE A 70 10.68 -14.15 -6.73
N PHE A 71 10.50 -14.23 -8.05
CA PHE A 71 9.40 -13.62 -8.78
C PHE A 71 8.23 -14.57 -9.06
N GLU A 72 8.27 -15.82 -8.59
CA GLU A 72 7.25 -16.84 -8.88
C GLU A 72 5.85 -16.41 -8.42
N ASP A 73 5.74 -15.80 -7.24
CA ASP A 73 4.48 -15.35 -6.64
C ASP A 73 4.13 -13.88 -6.94
N VAL A 74 4.83 -13.24 -7.88
CA VAL A 74 4.65 -11.82 -8.21
C VAL A 74 3.66 -11.66 -9.35
N ILE A 75 2.57 -10.93 -9.10
CA ILE A 75 1.62 -10.55 -10.14
C ILE A 75 2.14 -9.32 -10.86
N PHE A 76 2.45 -9.49 -12.15
CA PHE A 76 3.03 -8.43 -12.97
C PHE A 76 1.98 -7.67 -13.78
N THR A 77 1.90 -6.36 -13.56
CA THR A 77 1.21 -5.43 -14.46
C THR A 77 2.21 -4.55 -15.20
N SER A 78 1.85 -4.13 -16.40
CA SER A 78 2.59 -3.10 -17.15
C SER A 78 1.87 -1.75 -17.10
N ASP A 79 0.64 -1.72 -16.57
CA ASP A 79 -0.14 -0.50 -16.38
C ASP A 79 0.28 0.20 -15.09
N ILE A 80 0.73 1.45 -15.23
CA ILE A 80 1.16 2.31 -14.12
C ILE A 80 -0.03 2.65 -13.20
N ASP A 81 -1.19 2.95 -13.78
CA ASP A 81 -2.38 3.35 -13.02
C ASP A 81 -2.96 2.19 -12.23
N GLU A 82 -2.99 0.99 -12.82
CA GLU A 82 -3.37 -0.23 -12.09
C GLU A 82 -2.46 -0.46 -10.88
N PHE A 83 -1.13 -0.39 -11.09
CA PHE A 83 -0.15 -0.59 -10.01
C PHE A 83 -0.33 0.44 -8.89
N ILE A 84 -0.46 1.73 -9.25
CA ILE A 84 -0.66 2.82 -8.28
C ILE A 84 -1.98 2.64 -7.52
N ASN A 85 -3.06 2.24 -8.20
CA ASN A 85 -4.35 2.05 -7.55
C ASN A 85 -4.33 0.91 -6.53
N ILE A 86 -3.59 -0.17 -6.80
CA ILE A 86 -3.40 -1.23 -5.80
C ILE A 86 -2.56 -0.71 -4.64
N ALA A 87 -1.42 -0.08 -4.93
CA ALA A 87 -0.50 0.44 -3.91
C ALA A 87 -1.16 1.48 -2.98
N LYS A 88 -2.05 2.32 -3.50
CA LYS A 88 -2.80 3.31 -2.70
C LYS A 88 -3.67 2.67 -1.63
N ARG A 89 -4.25 1.49 -1.91
CA ARG A 89 -5.14 0.80 -0.95
C ARG A 89 -4.40 0.39 0.31
N ASP A 90 -3.10 0.07 0.21
CA ASP A 90 -2.26 -0.27 1.37
C ASP A 90 -1.87 0.96 2.21
N GLY A 91 -2.06 2.18 1.69
CA GLY A 91 -1.76 3.42 2.41
C GLY A 91 -2.84 3.88 3.38
N GLU A 92 -4.04 3.28 3.33
CA GLU A 92 -5.16 3.66 4.19
C GLU A 92 -5.23 2.76 5.42
N LEU A 93 -5.11 3.37 6.61
CA LEU A 93 -5.29 2.66 7.87
C LEU A 93 -6.78 2.50 8.19
N THR A 94 -7.19 1.27 8.50
CA THR A 94 -8.53 0.98 9.01
C THR A 94 -8.54 0.96 10.55
N ALA A 95 -9.75 1.01 11.14
CA ALA A 95 -9.91 0.83 12.58
C ALA A 95 -9.39 -0.53 13.06
N ASP A 96 -9.53 -1.54 12.20
CA ASP A 96 -9.11 -2.91 12.46
C ASP A 96 -7.58 -3.04 12.46
N ASP A 97 -6.87 -2.36 11.56
CA ASP A 97 -5.39 -2.32 11.58
C ASP A 97 -4.87 -1.74 12.89
N ILE A 98 -5.48 -0.65 13.36
CA ILE A 98 -5.14 -0.02 14.65
C ILE A 98 -5.47 -0.97 15.80
N ALA A 99 -6.60 -1.67 15.74
CA ALA A 99 -7.01 -2.64 16.75
C ALA A 99 -6.00 -3.79 16.85
N ARG A 100 -5.64 -4.40 15.72
CA ARG A 100 -4.63 -5.48 15.64
C ARG A 100 -3.27 -5.01 16.15
N PHE A 101 -2.86 -3.79 15.80
CA PHE A 101 -1.61 -3.22 16.29
C PHE A 101 -1.61 -3.08 17.81
N ILE A 102 -2.67 -2.52 18.41
CA ILE A 102 -2.80 -2.41 19.87
C ILE A 102 -2.76 -3.79 20.51
N LEU A 103 -3.52 -4.76 19.97
CA LEU A 103 -3.59 -6.12 20.48
C LEU A 103 -2.27 -6.87 20.36
N SER A 104 -1.46 -6.59 19.33
CA SER A 104 -0.12 -7.18 19.17
C SER A 104 0.88 -6.69 20.23
N MET A 105 0.66 -5.50 20.80
CA MET A 105 1.52 -4.95 21.85
C MET A 105 1.01 -5.31 23.25
N LEU A 106 -0.31 -5.38 23.45
CA LEU A 106 -0.90 -5.63 24.75
C LEU A 106 -2.27 -6.32 24.61
N PRO A 107 -2.50 -7.47 25.28
CA PRO A 107 -3.84 -8.03 25.39
C PRO A 107 -4.73 -7.11 26.23
N VAL A 108 -5.86 -6.70 25.68
CA VAL A 108 -6.81 -5.80 26.34
C VAL A 108 -8.23 -6.30 26.17
N SER A 109 -9.10 -5.99 27.14
CA SER A 109 -10.53 -6.25 27.01
C SER A 109 -11.15 -5.43 25.88
N HIS A 110 -12.27 -5.91 25.35
CA HIS A 110 -12.98 -5.26 24.23
C HIS A 110 -13.28 -3.77 24.50
N LEU A 111 -13.80 -3.43 25.69
CA LEU A 111 -14.09 -2.04 26.07
C LEU A 111 -12.82 -1.17 26.15
N LYS A 112 -11.73 -1.73 26.68
CA LYS A 112 -10.45 -1.01 26.77
C LYS A 112 -9.85 -0.76 25.39
N LEU A 113 -9.96 -1.73 24.48
CA LEU A 113 -9.54 -1.59 23.09
C LEU A 113 -10.27 -0.44 22.37
N GLN A 114 -11.60 -0.41 22.47
CA GLN A 114 -12.41 0.67 21.88
C GLN A 114 -11.99 2.07 22.38
N LYS A 115 -11.74 2.21 23.68
CA LYS A 115 -11.26 3.48 24.27
C LYS A 115 -9.88 3.88 23.76
N LEU A 116 -8.96 2.92 23.63
CA LEU A 116 -7.61 3.17 23.12
C LEU A 116 -7.65 3.61 21.65
N ILE A 117 -8.44 2.94 20.81
CA ILE A 117 -8.63 3.32 19.41
C ILE A 117 -9.18 4.76 19.32
N TYR A 118 -10.23 5.08 20.09
CA TYR A 118 -10.81 6.41 20.13
C TYR A 118 -9.79 7.48 20.56
N LEU A 119 -9.08 7.27 21.68
CA LEU A 119 -8.10 8.24 22.17
C LEU A 119 -6.95 8.45 21.19
N SER A 120 -6.50 7.38 20.52
CA SER A 120 -5.45 7.45 19.50
C SER A 120 -5.92 8.29 18.31
N TYR A 121 -7.13 8.03 17.83
CA TYR A 121 -7.74 8.79 16.74
C TYR A 121 -7.96 10.26 17.11
N ALA A 122 -8.53 10.55 18.28
CA ALA A 122 -8.78 11.92 18.74
C ALA A 122 -7.48 12.72 18.89
N ARG A 123 -6.41 12.11 19.44
CA ARG A 123 -5.10 12.76 19.55
C ARG A 123 -4.49 13.05 18.19
N TYR A 124 -4.58 12.11 17.24
CA TYR A 124 -4.10 12.33 15.87
C TYR A 124 -4.87 13.44 15.17
N LEU A 125 -6.20 13.42 15.24
CA LEU A 125 -7.05 14.44 14.61
C LEU A 125 -6.73 15.82 15.18
N LYS A 126 -6.61 15.93 16.52
CA LYS A 126 -6.23 17.19 17.18
C LYS A 126 -4.84 17.67 16.75
N LYS A 127 -3.88 16.77 16.55
CA LYS A 127 -2.49 17.12 16.21
C LYS A 127 -2.31 17.48 14.73
N THR A 128 -3.00 16.80 13.83
CA THR A 128 -2.75 16.89 12.38
C THR A 128 -3.86 17.59 11.61
N GLY A 129 -5.06 17.72 12.20
CA GLY A 129 -6.27 18.19 11.51
C GLY A 129 -6.81 17.19 10.46
N LYS A 130 -6.20 16.01 10.32
CA LYS A 130 -6.56 15.01 9.30
C LYS A 130 -7.25 13.80 9.94
N LYS A 131 -8.17 13.18 9.21
CA LYS A 131 -8.82 11.92 9.62
C LYS A 131 -7.87 10.76 9.31
N ILE A 132 -7.62 9.87 10.28
CA ILE A 132 -6.87 8.62 10.04
C ILE A 132 -7.69 7.67 9.17
N ILE A 133 -8.95 7.47 9.54
CA ILE A 133 -9.87 6.53 8.90
C ILE A 133 -10.79 7.35 8.00
N GLN A 134 -10.74 7.10 6.70
CA GLN A 134 -11.56 7.84 5.73
C GLN A 134 -13.02 7.34 5.68
N ARG A 135 -13.26 6.06 6.01
CA ARG A 135 -14.60 5.47 5.99
C ARG A 135 -15.36 5.81 7.29
N THR A 136 -16.49 6.49 7.13
CA THR A 136 -17.42 6.83 8.21
C THR A 136 -18.13 5.62 8.82
N ASP A 137 -18.10 4.49 8.13
CA ASP A 137 -18.92 3.31 8.36
C ASP A 137 -18.49 2.57 9.65
N CYS A 138 -17.18 2.57 9.95
CA CYS A 138 -16.62 1.91 11.13
C CYS A 138 -16.94 2.63 12.45
N CYS A 139 -17.23 3.94 12.41
CA CYS A 139 -17.63 4.70 13.59
C CYS A 139 -18.99 4.24 14.14
N ILE A 140 -19.85 3.68 13.28
CA ILE A 140 -21.21 3.28 13.64
C ILE A 140 -21.20 1.97 14.45
N HIS A 141 -20.27 1.05 14.13
CA HIS A 141 -20.18 -0.23 14.81
C HIS A 141 -19.30 -0.21 16.06
N LEU A 142 -18.34 0.72 16.17
CA LEU A 142 -17.59 0.82 17.43
C LEU A 142 -18.46 1.41 18.55
N TRP A 143 -19.22 2.50 18.37
CA TRP A 143 -20.04 3.09 19.45
C TRP A 143 -21.31 3.83 18.94
N PRO A 144 -22.47 3.75 19.65
CA PRO A 144 -23.69 4.50 19.33
C PRO A 144 -23.58 6.04 19.42
N CYS A 145 -22.50 6.57 19.99
CA CYS A 145 -22.35 7.99 20.32
C CYS A 145 -21.70 8.86 19.23
N CYS A 146 -21.34 8.30 18.08
CA CYS A 146 -20.52 9.02 17.09
C CYS A 146 -21.21 10.21 16.39
N ARG A 147 -22.55 10.33 16.43
CA ARG A 147 -23.24 11.52 15.87
C ARG A 147 -23.17 12.75 16.78
N VAL A 148 -23.07 12.58 18.10
CA VAL A 148 -23.22 13.70 19.05
C VAL A 148 -21.88 14.38 19.37
N CYS A 149 -20.77 13.64 19.36
CA CYS A 149 -19.46 14.22 19.71
C CYS A 149 -18.75 14.94 18.55
N PHE A 150 -19.00 14.57 17.30
CA PHE A 150 -18.32 15.19 16.15
C PHE A 150 -18.89 16.56 15.75
N GLN A 151 -20.10 16.92 16.20
CA GLN A 151 -20.68 18.24 15.93
C GLN A 151 -20.24 19.33 16.94
N ARG A 152 -19.41 18.98 17.93
CA ARG A 152 -18.97 19.89 19.00
C ARG A 152 -17.46 20.07 19.10
N ILE A 153 -16.70 19.78 18.03
CA ILE A 153 -15.29 20.16 17.89
C ILE A 153 -15.17 21.19 16.79
#